data_AF-A0A2V6TYW5-F1
#
_entry.id   AF-A0A2V6TYW5-F1
#
_cell.length_a   1.000
_cell.length_b   1.000
_cell.length_c   1.000
_cell.angle_alpha   90.00
_cell.angle_beta   90.00
_cell.angle_gamma   90.00
#
_symmetry.space_group_name_H-M   'P 1'
#
loop_
_entity.id
_entity.type
_entity.pdbx_description
1 polymer ?
#
loop_
_entity_poly.entity_id
_entity_poly.type
_entity_poly.pdbx_seq_one_letter_code
_entity_poly.pdbx_strand_id
1 'polypeptide(L)'
;SAAEALAAVTEARDRGLRAHAETCPHYLFLTDEAYERPGFEGAKYVMTPPLRTRAHQEALWRGLRTDDLQVVSTDHCPFCFSEQPYGLRGS
;
A
#
# COMPACT_ATOMS: atom_id res chain seq x y z
N SER A 1 3.19 1.33 -3.83
CA SER A 1 3.06 2.13 -2.58
C SER A 1 4.07 3.27 -2.43
N ALA A 2 5.23 3.27 -3.12
CA ALA A 2 6.27 4.30 -2.95
C ALA A 2 6.59 5.06 -4.25
N ALA A 3 7.04 6.31 -4.13
CA ALA A 3 7.35 7.18 -5.27
C ALA A 3 8.59 6.70 -6.05
N GLU A 4 9.56 6.11 -5.36
CA GLU A 4 10.76 5.52 -5.99
C GLU A 4 10.41 4.32 -6.87
N ALA A 5 9.52 3.45 -6.40
CA ALA A 5 9.03 2.32 -7.19
C ALA A 5 8.26 2.79 -8.44
N LEU A 6 7.49 3.89 -8.31
CA LEU A 6 6.83 4.52 -9.44
C LEU A 6 7.85 5.06 -10.46
N ALA A 7 8.88 5.77 -9.99
CA ALA A 7 9.92 6.33 -10.85
C ALA A 7 10.66 5.25 -11.65
N ALA A 8 10.97 4.11 -11.02
CA ALA A 8 11.61 2.98 -11.71
C ALA A 8 10.73 2.39 -12.84
N VAL A 9 9.41 2.32 -12.63
CA VAL A 9 8.46 1.84 -13.65
C VAL A 9 8.37 2.84 -14.80
N THR A 10 8.27 4.13 -14.51
CA THR A 10 8.26 5.19 -15.53
C THR A 10 9.53 5.15 -16.37
N GLU A 11 10.72 5.08 -15.75
CA GLU A 11 11.99 4.99 -16.49
C GLU A 11 12.04 3.75 -17.42
N ALA A 12 11.58 2.59 -16.94
CA ALA A 12 11.53 1.38 -17.76
C ALA A 12 10.61 1.55 -18.98
N ARG A 13 9.46 2.21 -18.80
CA ARG A 13 8.51 2.49 -19.90
C ARG A 13 9.05 3.52 -20.88
N ASP A 14 9.73 4.57 -20.41
CA ASP A 14 10.37 5.58 -21.26
C ASP A 14 11.44 4.96 -22.16
N ARG A 15 12.08 3.88 -21.69
CA ARG A 15 13.04 3.07 -22.46
C ARG A 15 12.38 2.07 -23.42
N GLY A 16 11.05 2.10 -23.56
CA GLY A 16 10.28 1.21 -24.43
C GLY A 16 10.10 -0.21 -23.89
N LEU A 17 10.44 -0.47 -22.62
CA LEU A 17 10.23 -1.78 -22.01
C LEU A 17 8.77 -1.94 -21.59
N ARG A 18 8.26 -3.17 -21.69
CA ARG A 18 6.93 -3.53 -21.20
C ARG A 18 6.97 -3.70 -19.68
N ALA A 19 6.87 -2.58 -18.96
CA ALA A 19 6.72 -2.55 -17.51
C ALA A 19 5.28 -2.14 -17.14
N HIS A 20 4.72 -2.84 -16.14
CA HIS A 20 3.41 -2.56 -15.58
C HIS A 20 3.51 -2.39 -14.07
N ALA A 21 2.64 -1.58 -13.49
CA ALA A 21 2.57 -1.36 -12.06
C ALA A 21 1.13 -1.24 -11.57
N GLU A 22 0.91 -1.78 -10.37
CA GLU A 22 -0.35 -1.66 -9.65
C GLU A 22 -0.19 -0.83 -8.38
N THR A 23 -1.30 -0.27 -7.92
CA THR A 23 -1.43 0.26 -6.56
C THR A 23 -2.68 -0.29 -5.89
N CYS A 24 -2.86 -0.01 -4.61
CA CYS A 24 -4.02 -0.47 -3.84
C CYS A 24 -4.78 0.69 -3.19
N PRO A 25 -6.11 0.59 -2.97
CA PRO A 25 -6.91 1.64 -2.36
C PRO A 25 -6.37 2.12 -1.01
N HIS A 26 -5.84 1.21 -0.18
CA HIS A 26 -5.27 1.59 1.11
C HIS A 26 -4.06 2.53 0.96
N TYR A 27 -3.25 2.43 -0.11
CA TYR A 27 -2.18 3.39 -0.38
C TYR A 27 -2.65 4.72 -0.99
N LEU A 28 -3.91 4.80 -1.45
CA LEU A 28 -4.49 6.03 -2.02
C LEU A 28 -5.24 6.86 -0.97
N PHE A 29 -5.77 6.21 0.06
CA PHE A 29 -6.66 6.82 1.04
C PHE A 29 -6.14 6.80 2.48
N LEU A 30 -5.23 5.87 2.83
CA LEU A 30 -4.68 5.75 4.18
C LEU A 30 -3.19 6.14 4.21
N THR A 31 -2.79 6.79 5.30
CA THR A 31 -1.41 7.18 5.59
C THR A 31 -0.89 6.39 6.80
N ASP A 32 0.39 6.54 7.10
CA ASP A 32 1.03 6.00 8.31
C ASP A 32 0.42 6.51 9.62
N GLU A 33 -0.34 7.61 9.61
CA GLU A 33 -1.19 8.07 10.72
C GLU A 33 -2.17 6.98 11.22
N ALA A 34 -2.53 6.01 10.37
CA ALA A 34 -3.37 4.88 10.78
C ALA A 34 -2.75 4.00 11.88
N TYR A 35 -1.42 4.04 12.03
CA TYR A 35 -0.70 3.30 13.07
C TYR A 35 -0.80 3.97 14.45
N GLU A 36 -1.17 5.24 14.53
CA GLU A 36 -1.24 6.01 15.79
C GLU A 36 -2.57 5.81 16.55
N ARG A 37 -3.45 4.93 16.06
CA ARG A 37 -4.73 4.63 16.71
C ARG A 37 -4.53 4.03 18.10
N PRO A 38 -5.38 4.39 19.08
CA PRO A 38 -5.19 3.99 20.48
C PRO A 38 -5.30 2.47 20.69
N GLY A 39 -4.58 1.97 21.69
CA GLY A 39 -4.59 0.55 22.05
C GLY A 39 -3.98 -0.34 20.95
N PHE A 40 -4.66 -1.44 20.61
CA PHE A 40 -4.23 -2.38 19.57
C PHE A 40 -4.90 -2.10 18.20
N GLU A 41 -5.62 -0.99 18.07
CA GLU A 41 -6.40 -0.68 16.86
C GLU A 41 -5.53 -0.38 15.63
N GLY A 42 -4.30 0.11 15.84
CA GLY A 42 -3.32 0.32 14.76
C GLY A 42 -2.90 -0.99 14.07
N ALA A 43 -2.98 -2.13 14.76
CA ALA A 43 -2.60 -3.44 14.22
C ALA A 43 -3.46 -3.86 13.00
N LYS A 44 -4.69 -3.35 12.90
CA LYS A 44 -5.60 -3.60 11.76
C LYS A 44 -5.05 -3.09 10.42
N TYR A 45 -4.08 -2.18 10.47
CA TYR A 45 -3.51 -1.51 9.30
C TYR A 45 -2.09 -1.99 8.98
N VAL A 46 -1.59 -2.98 9.72
CA VAL A 46 -0.29 -3.60 9.46
C VAL A 46 -0.41 -4.48 8.22
N MET A 47 0.39 -4.15 7.20
CA MET A 47 0.46 -4.82 5.90
C MET A 47 1.84 -4.61 5.29
N THR A 48 2.20 -5.41 4.29
CA THR A 48 3.46 -5.28 3.55
C THR A 48 3.15 -5.12 2.07
N PRO A 49 3.60 -4.04 1.41
CA PRO A 49 4.34 -2.88 1.94
C PRO A 49 3.57 -2.04 2.98
N PRO A 50 4.25 -1.35 3.92
CA PRO A 50 3.57 -0.52 4.92
C PRO A 50 2.92 0.73 4.30
N LEU A 51 1.95 1.30 5.01
CA LEU A 51 1.40 2.62 4.71
C LEU A 51 2.51 3.67 4.79
N ARG A 52 2.38 4.72 3.97
CA ARG A 52 3.39 5.76 3.79
C ARG A 52 2.79 7.12 4.10
N THR A 53 3.66 8.13 4.22
CA THR A 53 3.24 9.52 4.42
C THR A 53 2.39 10.03 3.24
N ARG A 54 1.64 11.10 3.48
CA ARG A 54 0.76 11.72 2.47
C ARG A 54 1.47 12.14 1.18
N ALA A 55 2.75 12.48 1.24
CA ALA A 55 3.55 12.82 0.06
C ALA A 55 3.60 11.67 -0.98
N HIS A 56 3.58 10.42 -0.52
CA HIS A 56 3.54 9.26 -1.41
C HIS A 56 2.16 9.09 -2.06
N GLN A 57 1.07 9.40 -1.35
CA GLN A 57 -0.28 9.34 -1.92
C GLN A 57 -0.42 10.27 -3.12
N GLU A 58 0.10 11.49 -3.03
CA GLU A 58 0.07 12.46 -4.13
C GLU A 58 0.82 11.94 -5.37
N ALA A 59 1.96 11.27 -5.16
CA ALA A 59 2.72 10.64 -6.24
C ALA A 59 1.94 9.50 -6.90
N LEU A 60 1.23 8.67 -6.11
CA LEU A 60 0.40 7.57 -6.64
C LEU A 60 -0.81 8.11 -7.43
N TRP A 61 -1.48 9.15 -6.92
CA TRP A 61 -2.56 9.81 -7.64
C TRP A 61 -2.10 10.43 -8.96
N ARG A 62 -0.88 10.99 -8.99
CA ARG A 62 -0.25 11.46 -10.22
C ARG A 62 0.00 10.30 -11.17
N GLY A 63 0.59 9.20 -10.69
CA GLY A 63 0.88 8.01 -11.50
C GLY A 63 -0.35 7.39 -12.15
N LEU A 64 -1.50 7.38 -11.46
CA LEU A 64 -2.77 6.94 -12.06
C LEU A 64 -3.25 7.89 -13.17
N ARG A 65 -3.05 9.20 -13.00
CA ARG A 65 -3.45 10.20 -14.00
C ARG A 65 -2.55 10.21 -15.24
N THR A 66 -1.28 9.88 -15.08
CA THR A 66 -0.26 9.84 -16.16
C THR A 66 -0.12 8.47 -16.79
N ASP A 67 -1.00 7.52 -16.44
CA ASP A 67 -0.96 6.12 -16.87
C ASP A 67 0.30 5.34 -16.39
N ASP A 68 1.16 5.92 -15.55
CA ASP A 68 2.33 5.24 -14.96
C ASP A 68 1.92 4.06 -14.05
N LEU A 69 0.71 4.11 -13.49
CA LEU A 69 0.04 3.01 -12.78
C LEU A 69 -1.19 2.57 -13.58
N GLN A 70 -1.25 1.31 -13.99
CA GLN A 70 -2.30 0.83 -14.90
C GLN A 70 -3.41 0.07 -14.17
N VAL A 71 -3.17 -0.39 -12.93
CA VAL A 71 -4.07 -1.28 -12.21
C VAL A 71 -4.25 -0.83 -10.76
N VAL A 72 -5.49 -0.93 -10.27
CA VAL A 72 -5.81 -0.80 -8.84
C VAL A 72 -6.31 -2.15 -8.34
N SER A 73 -5.60 -2.78 -7.40
CA SER A 73 -5.94 -4.08 -6.78
C SER A 73 -6.15 -3.91 -5.26
N THR A 74 -6.66 -4.90 -4.54
CA THR A 74 -6.92 -4.74 -3.09
C THR A 74 -5.84 -5.30 -2.18
N ASP A 75 -4.92 -6.12 -2.70
CA ASP A 75 -4.00 -6.96 -1.92
C ASP A 75 -4.71 -7.63 -0.72
N HIS A 76 -5.80 -8.36 -1.00
CA HIS A 76 -6.71 -8.85 0.02
C HIS A 76 -6.08 -10.00 0.83
N CYS A 77 -5.62 -9.69 2.06
CA CYS A 77 -4.99 -10.63 2.99
C CYS A 77 -5.63 -10.48 4.40
N PRO A 78 -6.78 -11.12 4.66
CA PRO A 78 -7.55 -10.90 5.89
C PRO A 78 -6.97 -11.66 7.10
N PHE A 79 -6.93 -10.99 8.25
CA PHE A 79 -6.62 -11.59 9.55
C PHE A 79 -7.80 -11.40 10.51
N CYS A 80 -8.08 -12.41 11.33
CA CYS A 80 -9.18 -12.35 12.28
C CYS A 80 -8.78 -11.53 13.52
N PHE A 81 -9.32 -10.33 13.66
CA PHE A 81 -9.00 -9.43 14.79
C PHE A 81 -9.50 -9.96 16.15
N SER A 82 -10.49 -10.85 16.16
CA SER A 82 -10.99 -11.50 17.37
C SER A 82 -10.18 -12.72 17.81
N GLU A 83 -9.24 -13.21 16.98
CA GLU A 83 -8.29 -14.22 17.41
C GLU A 83 -7.16 -13.57 18.21
N GLN A 84 -6.59 -14.27 19.19
CA GLN A 84 -5.52 -13.69 20.01
C GLN A 84 -4.37 -13.21 19.13
N PRO A 85 -3.75 -12.06 19.45
CA PRO A 85 -2.72 -11.43 18.62
C PRO A 85 -1.46 -12.28 18.34
N TYR A 86 -1.33 -13.44 18.98
CA TYR A 86 -0.20 -14.35 18.89
C TYR A 86 -0.51 -15.72 18.27
N GLY A 87 -1.75 -15.97 17.80
CA GLY A 87 -2.09 -17.24 17.15
C GLY A 87 -1.97 -18.50 18.03
N LEU A 88 -1.72 -18.35 19.33
CA LEU A 88 -1.64 -19.47 20.27
C LEU A 88 -3.02 -19.67 20.90
N ARG A 89 -3.70 -20.76 20.52
CA ARG A 89 -4.75 -21.33 21.36
C ARG A 89 -4.07 -21.81 22.63
N GLY A 90 -4.36 -21.15 23.76
CA GLY A 90 -4.03 -21.70 25.08
C GLY A 90 -4.62 -23.11 25.17
N SER A 91 -3.74 -24.10 25.35
CA SER A 91 -4.09 -25.49 25.66
C SER A 91 -4.71 -25.60 27.04
#